data_AF-A0A3A8H3X6-F1
#
_entry.id   AF-A0A3A8H3X6-F1
#
_cell.length_a   1.000
_cell.length_b   1.000
_cell.length_c   1.000
_cell.angle_alpha   90.00
_cell.angle_beta   90.00
_cell.angle_gamma   90.00
#
_symmetry.space_group_name_H-M   'P 1'
#
loop_
_entity.id
_entity.type
_entity.pdbx_description
1 polymer ?
#
loop_
_entity_poly.entity_id
_entity_poly.type
_entity_poly.pdbx_seq_one_letter_code
_entity_poly.pdbx_strand_id
1 'polypeptide(L)'
;MPIPPGYERLEAIEDLLEEHRLLIHEQLATLSWQEVALDFQAEQEAKAKTPLEKAVAPRVALTLVAYQDFTRRLLLTYRHYEQGLQERLAGLTPEAP
;
A
#
# COMPACT_ATOMS: atom_id res chain seq x y z
N MET A 1 30.61 -11.77 1.04
CA MET A 1 30.88 -11.06 -0.23
C MET A 1 31.72 -9.82 0.08
N PRO A 2 32.65 -9.39 -0.79
CA PRO A 2 33.42 -8.19 -0.53
C PRO A 2 32.49 -6.96 -0.55
N ILE A 3 32.75 -6.03 0.36
CA ILE A 3 31.98 -4.79 0.56
C ILE A 3 32.20 -3.87 -0.66
N PRO A 4 31.14 -3.28 -1.26
CA PRO A 4 31.29 -2.26 -2.30
C PRO A 4 32.08 -1.06 -1.76
N PRO A 5 32.98 -0.41 -2.53
CA PRO A 5 33.65 0.82 -2.12
C PRO A 5 32.63 1.82 -1.58
N GLY A 6 32.94 2.51 -0.48
CA GLY A 6 31.95 3.20 0.36
C GLY A 6 30.99 4.15 -0.36
N TYR A 7 31.36 4.65 -1.55
CA TYR A 7 30.48 5.42 -2.44
C TYR A 7 29.35 4.57 -3.05
N GLU A 8 29.67 3.40 -3.62
CA GLU A 8 28.66 2.46 -4.17
C GLU A 8 27.70 1.96 -3.07
N ARG A 9 28.17 1.87 -1.82
CA ARG A 9 27.32 1.55 -0.68
C ARG A 9 26.34 2.68 -0.34
N LEU A 10 26.76 3.94 -0.43
CA LEU A 10 25.90 5.10 -0.16
C LEU A 10 24.82 5.25 -1.25
N GLU A 11 25.20 5.11 -2.51
CA GLU A 11 24.26 5.13 -3.65
C GLU A 11 23.20 4.02 -3.49
N ALA A 12 23.62 2.80 -3.14
CA ALA A 12 22.69 1.71 -2.88
C ALA A 12 21.74 1.97 -1.69
N ILE A 13 22.17 2.72 -0.67
CA ILE A 13 21.32 3.10 0.47
C ILE A 13 20.32 4.18 0.04
N GLU A 14 20.74 5.17 -0.75
CA GLU A 14 19.87 6.21 -1.27
C GLU A 14 18.77 5.63 -2.16
N ASP A 15 19.11 4.70 -3.06
CA ASP A 15 18.14 3.98 -3.89
C ASP A 15 17.11 3.21 -3.05
N LEU A 16 17.57 2.51 -2.01
CA LEU A 16 16.69 1.76 -1.10
C LEU A 16 15.73 2.69 -0.33
N LEU A 17 16.20 3.86 0.11
CA LEU A 17 15.37 4.83 0.81
C LEU A 17 14.32 5.47 -0.10
N GLU A 18 14.66 5.72 -1.37
CA GLU A 18 13.70 6.21 -2.36
C GLU A 18 12.65 5.15 -2.71
N GLU A 19 13.05 3.88 -2.88
CA GLU A 19 12.10 2.77 -3.02
C GLU A 19 11.14 2.69 -1.82
N HIS A 20 11.66 2.86 -0.59
CA HIS A 20 10.85 2.85 0.63
C HIS A 20 9.85 4.01 0.67
N ARG A 21 10.28 5.20 0.24
CA ARG A 21 9.43 6.40 0.18
C ARG A 21 8.27 6.23 -0.80
N LEU A 22 8.54 5.68 -1.98
CA LEU A 22 7.51 5.39 -2.99
C LEU A 22 6.49 4.38 -2.46
N LEU A 23 6.96 3.33 -1.78
CA LEU A 23 6.10 2.31 -1.18
C LEU A 23 5.17 2.91 -0.11
N ILE A 24 5.68 3.79 0.75
CA ILE A 24 4.85 4.51 1.74
C ILE A 24 3.78 5.37 1.03
N HIS A 25 4.13 6.09 -0.03
CA HIS A 25 3.16 6.90 -0.78
C HIS A 25 2.06 6.06 -1.42
N GLU A 26 2.41 4.92 -2.02
CA GLU A 26 1.43 3.99 -2.59
C GLU A 26 0.51 3.43 -1.52
N GLN A 27 1.04 3.06 -0.34
CA GLN A 27 0.23 2.61 0.80
C GLN A 27 -0.73 3.70 1.29
N LEU A 28 -0.27 4.94 1.44
CA LEU A 28 -1.10 6.06 1.90
C LEU A 28 -2.22 6.40 0.90
N ALA A 29 -1.91 6.44 -0.39
CA ALA A 29 -2.90 6.66 -1.44
C ALA A 29 -3.97 5.57 -1.40
N THR A 30 -3.51 4.33 -1.27
CA THR A 30 -4.35 3.13 -1.20
C THR A 30 -5.30 3.14 0.00
N LEU A 31 -4.82 3.53 1.19
CA LEU A 31 -5.65 3.70 2.40
C LEU A 31 -6.67 4.83 2.23
N SER A 32 -6.26 5.96 1.66
CA SER A 32 -7.17 7.09 1.39
C SER A 32 -8.32 6.69 0.47
N TRP A 33 -8.05 5.93 -0.60
CA TRP A 33 -9.10 5.42 -1.48
C TRP A 33 -10.05 4.45 -0.77
N GLN A 34 -9.61 3.69 0.24
CA GLN A 34 -10.49 2.82 1.03
C GLN A 34 -11.46 3.62 1.91
N GLU A 35 -11.02 4.73 2.50
CA GLU A 35 -11.88 5.60 3.31
C GLU A 35 -12.96 6.26 2.43
N VAL A 36 -12.56 6.85 1.31
CA VAL A 36 -13.48 7.45 0.32
C VAL A 36 -14.51 6.43 -0.18
N ALA A 37 -14.06 5.20 -0.40
CA ALA A 37 -14.88 4.06 -0.80
C ALA A 37 -15.98 3.72 0.24
N LEU A 38 -15.63 3.67 1.52
CA LEU A 38 -16.55 3.39 2.61
C LEU A 38 -17.59 4.50 2.77
N ASP A 39 -17.15 5.76 2.72
CA ASP A 39 -18.03 6.93 2.80
C ASP A 39 -19.03 6.94 1.63
N PHE A 40 -18.55 6.66 0.42
CA PHE A 40 -19.40 6.58 -0.76
C PHE A 40 -20.42 5.45 -0.66
N GLN A 41 -20.04 4.27 -0.15
CA GLN A 41 -20.99 3.18 0.07
C GLN A 41 -22.10 3.59 1.03
N ALA A 42 -21.73 4.16 2.19
CA ALA A 42 -22.69 4.59 3.20
C ALA A 42 -23.64 5.68 2.65
N GLU A 43 -23.12 6.61 1.86
CA GLU A 43 -23.90 7.65 1.20
C GLU A 43 -24.90 7.07 0.18
N GLN A 44 -24.47 6.11 -0.64
CA GLN A 44 -25.33 5.48 -1.65
C GLN A 44 -26.42 4.62 -1.00
N GLU A 45 -26.11 3.89 0.08
CA GLU A 45 -27.10 3.15 0.86
C GLU A 45 -28.14 4.09 1.50
N ALA A 46 -27.71 5.22 2.05
CA ALA A 46 -28.60 6.22 2.65
C ALA A 46 -29.50 6.92 1.63
N LYS A 47 -29.03 7.13 0.40
CA LYS A 47 -29.77 7.82 -0.67
C LYS A 47 -30.73 6.91 -1.45
N ALA A 48 -30.58 5.59 -1.38
CA ALA A 48 -31.40 4.65 -2.15
C ALA A 48 -32.87 4.64 -1.67
N LYS A 49 -33.77 5.21 -2.49
CA LYS A 49 -35.21 5.33 -2.16
C LYS A 49 -36.07 4.39 -2.99
N THR A 50 -35.61 3.97 -4.16
CA THR A 50 -36.36 3.12 -5.08
C THR A 50 -35.89 1.66 -5.04
N PRO A 51 -36.76 0.68 -5.40
CA PRO A 51 -36.39 -0.73 -5.46
C PRO A 51 -35.21 -1.03 -6.39
N LEU A 52 -35.07 -0.23 -7.48
CA LEU A 52 -33.98 -0.36 -8.44
C LEU A 52 -32.64 0.09 -7.83
N GLU A 53 -32.61 1.23 -7.13
CA GLU A 53 -31.42 1.72 -6.42
C GLU A 53 -30.97 0.74 -5.34
N LYS A 54 -31.92 0.15 -4.61
CA LYS A 54 -31.65 -0.89 -3.61
C LYS A 54 -31.11 -2.18 -4.22
N ALA A 55 -31.34 -2.45 -5.50
CA ALA A 55 -30.78 -3.60 -6.22
C ALA A 55 -29.39 -3.33 -6.82
N VAL A 56 -29.03 -2.06 -7.04
CA VAL A 56 -27.72 -1.65 -7.59
C VAL A 56 -26.69 -1.40 -6.48
N ALA A 57 -27.11 -0.87 -5.33
CA ALA A 57 -26.24 -0.65 -4.17
C ALA A 57 -25.42 -1.91 -3.76
N PRO A 58 -25.98 -3.15 -3.77
CA PRO A 58 -25.21 -4.35 -3.49
C PRO A 58 -24.08 -4.66 -4.50
N ARG A 59 -24.24 -4.28 -5.78
CA ARG A 59 -23.20 -4.48 -6.81
C ARG A 59 -22.05 -3.47 -6.66
N VAL A 60 -22.39 -2.24 -6.29
CA VAL A 60 -21.40 -1.22 -5.94
C VAL A 60 -20.63 -1.64 -4.69
N ALA A 61 -21.33 -2.12 -3.65
CA ALA A 61 -20.73 -2.68 -2.45
C ALA A 61 -19.81 -3.88 -2.74
N LEU A 62 -20.23 -4.83 -3.60
CA LEU A 62 -19.37 -5.97 -4.01
C LEU A 62 -18.09 -5.53 -4.71
N THR A 63 -18.16 -4.50 -5.57
CA THR A 63 -16.98 -3.96 -6.28
C THR A 63 -16.03 -3.27 -5.30
N LEU A 64 -16.58 -2.54 -4.32
CA LEU A 64 -15.83 -1.91 -3.24
C LEU A 64 -15.15 -2.92 -2.32
N VAL A 65 -15.84 -4.00 -1.94
CA VAL A 65 -15.27 -5.10 -1.14
C VAL A 65 -14.15 -5.81 -1.91
N ALA A 66 -14.33 -6.07 -3.20
CA ALA A 66 -13.28 -6.66 -4.04
C ALA A 66 -12.05 -5.75 -4.16
N TYR A 67 -12.27 -4.43 -4.31
CA TYR A 67 -11.20 -3.44 -4.30
C TYR A 67 -10.49 -3.39 -2.94
N GLN A 68 -11.22 -3.44 -1.83
CA GLN A 68 -10.64 -3.48 -0.48
C GLN A 68 -9.81 -4.74 -0.23
N ASP A 69 -10.26 -5.91 -0.68
CA ASP A 69 -9.50 -7.17 -0.54
C ASP A 69 -8.23 -7.17 -1.40
N PHE A 70 -8.32 -6.69 -2.65
CA PHE A 70 -7.17 -6.48 -3.52
C PHE A 70 -6.14 -5.55 -2.86
N THR A 71 -6.62 -4.42 -2.37
CA THR A 71 -5.81 -3.43 -1.65
C THR A 71 -5.14 -4.01 -0.41
N ARG A 72 -5.86 -4.77 0.41
CA ARG A 72 -5.28 -5.41 1.60
C ARG A 72 -4.17 -6.39 1.21
N ARG A 73 -4.35 -7.16 0.13
CA ARG A 73 -3.30 -8.05 -0.40
C ARG A 73 -2.09 -7.25 -0.88
N LEU A 74 -2.31 -6.13 -1.56
CA LEU A 74 -1.27 -5.22 -1.99
C LEU A 74 -0.44 -4.71 -0.79
N LEU A 75 -1.10 -4.25 0.28
CA LEU A 75 -0.46 -3.82 1.53
C LEU A 75 0.36 -4.95 2.18
N LEU A 76 -0.15 -6.19 2.19
CA LEU A 76 0.58 -7.34 2.71
C LEU A 76 1.82 -7.67 1.87
N THR A 77 1.72 -7.58 0.54
CA THR A 77 2.86 -7.72 -0.36
C THR A 77 3.90 -6.63 -0.10
N TYR A 78 3.47 -5.38 0.11
CA TYR A 78 4.38 -4.29 0.45
C TYR A 78 5.06 -4.49 1.80
N ARG A 79 4.36 -5.02 2.81
CA ARG A 79 4.99 -5.34 4.10
C ARG A 79 6.09 -6.38 3.97
N HIS A 80 5.88 -7.39 3.12
CA HIS A 80 6.93 -8.38 2.82
C HIS A 80 8.11 -7.75 2.07
N TYR A 81 7.82 -6.83 1.13
CA TYR A 81 8.86 -6.08 0.42
C TYR A 81 9.66 -5.16 1.35
N GLU A 82 8.99 -4.43 2.25
CA GLU A 82 9.61 -3.59 3.28
C GLU A 82 10.52 -4.40 4.20
N GLN A 83 10.13 -5.62 4.59
CA GLN A 83 11.01 -6.51 5.35
C GLN A 83 12.27 -6.87 4.55
N GLY A 84 12.13 -7.20 3.26
CA GLY A 84 13.27 -7.46 2.39
C GLY A 84 14.18 -6.24 2.20
N LEU A 85 13.62 -5.03 2.12
CA LEU A 85 14.38 -3.78 2.09
C LEU A 85 15.14 -3.56 3.39
N GLN A 86 14.52 -3.79 4.56
CA GLN A 86 15.18 -3.68 5.86
C GLN A 86 16.35 -4.68 6.00
N GLU A 87 16.16 -5.93 5.56
CA GLU A 87 17.21 -6.96 5.55
C GLU A 87 18.38 -6.57 4.63
N ARG A 88 18.08 -6.02 3.44
CA ARG A 88 19.11 -5.51 2.50
C ARG A 88 19.85 -4.30 3.07
N LEU A 89 19.13 -3.36 3.69
CA LEU A 89 19.71 -2.18 4.33
C LEU A 89 20.65 -2.59 5.47
N ALA A 90 20.22 -3.50 6.34
CA ALA A 90 21.03 -4.04 7.45
C ALA A 90 22.32 -4.72 6.95
N GLY A 91 22.26 -5.41 5.81
CA GLY A 91 23.45 -6.00 5.17
C GLY A 91 24.43 -4.96 4.60
N LEU A 92 23.94 -3.75 4.26
CA LEU A 92 24.75 -2.64 3.74
C LEU A 92 25.27 -1.71 4.85
N THR A 93 24.65 -1.69 6.04
CA THR A 93 25.04 -0.86 7.20
C THR A 93 25.48 -1.70 8.42
N PRO A 94 26.56 -2.49 8.34
CA PRO A 94 26.96 -3.38 9.44
C PRO A 94 27.51 -2.66 10.70
N GLU A 95 27.71 -1.34 10.66
CA GLU A 95 28.31 -0.56 11.76
C GLU A 95 27.37 0.50 12.38
N ALA A 96 26.07 0.53 12.02
CA ALA A 96 25.12 1.39 12.72
C ALA A 96 24.72 0.72 14.06
N PRO A 97 24.78 1.44 15.21
CA PRO A 97 24.46 0.88 16.53
C PRO A 97 23.01 0.44 16.69
#